data_AF-A0A7S2MGS1-F1
#
_entry.id   AF-A0A7S2MGS1-F1
#
_cell.length_a   1.000
_cell.length_b   1.000
_cell.length_c   1.000
_cell.angle_alpha   90.00
_cell.angle_beta   90.00
_cell.angle_gamma   90.00
#
_symmetry.space_group_name_H-M   'P 1'
#
loop_
_entity.id
_entity.type
_entity.pdbx_description
1 polymer ?
#
loop_
_entity_poly.entity_id
_entity_poly.type
_entity_poly.pdbx_seq_one_letter_code
_entity_poly.pdbx_strand_id
1 'polypeptide(L)'
;VRRHVWDACEAVCEGISAGERVDESIFELGMDSLGLAEMLIQLEGVFGDGCLSVDQVMDQPTVAAIARALSSRASEALAGASRAQFSGEVEARRPFAKRRASKPRNGTDMDGNDHAGICRSVWAACEGVCDGISKGGRAEESIFDLGMDSLGLAEALIGLEATFGEDCLTVDEVMQNPSVSAIASLLMTKGRVA
;
A
#
# COMPACT_ATOMS: atom_id res chain seq x y z
N VAL A 1 -23.48 -0.23 -1.13
CA VAL A 1 -22.67 0.67 -0.27
C VAL A 1 -23.40 1.05 1.00
N ARG A 2 -24.46 1.87 0.97
CA ARG A 2 -25.22 2.29 2.18
C ARG A 2 -25.62 1.14 3.11
N ARG A 3 -26.12 0.03 2.54
CA ARG A 3 -26.46 -1.18 3.29
C ARG A 3 -25.26 -1.76 4.06
N HIS A 4 -24.10 -1.86 3.43
CA HIS A 4 -22.87 -2.33 4.08
C HIS A 4 -22.39 -1.38 5.18
N VAL A 5 -22.59 -0.06 5.01
CA VAL A 5 -22.29 0.91 6.08
C VAL A 5 -23.20 0.66 7.28
N TRP A 6 -24.50 0.46 7.06
CA TRP A 6 -25.41 0.11 8.15
C TRP A 6 -25.10 -1.24 8.79
N ASP A 7 -24.81 -2.27 7.99
CA ASP A 7 -24.45 -3.58 8.54
C ASP A 7 -23.16 -3.49 9.40
N ALA A 8 -22.17 -2.68 8.99
CA ALA A 8 -20.96 -2.44 9.77
C ALA A 8 -21.23 -1.63 11.05
N CYS A 9 -22.13 -0.65 11.01
CA CYS A 9 -22.54 0.09 12.21
C CYS A 9 -23.31 -0.82 13.19
N GLU A 10 -24.24 -1.64 12.69
CA GLU A 10 -25.09 -2.52 13.48
C GLU A 10 -24.29 -3.65 14.16
N ALA A 11 -23.22 -4.11 13.52
CA ALA A 11 -22.30 -5.10 14.10
C ALA A 11 -21.58 -4.60 15.36
N VAL A 12 -21.50 -3.28 15.54
CA VAL A 12 -20.81 -2.62 16.65
C VAL A 12 -21.79 -2.06 17.68
N CYS A 13 -22.86 -1.41 17.19
CA CYS A 13 -23.86 -0.75 18.01
C CYS A 13 -25.24 -1.27 17.62
N GLU A 14 -25.79 -2.18 18.42
CA GLU A 14 -27.11 -2.78 18.17
C GLU A 14 -28.20 -1.70 18.19
N GLY A 15 -29.06 -1.70 17.17
CA GLY A 15 -30.16 -0.74 17.01
C GLY A 15 -29.75 0.61 16.45
N ILE A 16 -28.47 0.85 16.12
CA ILE A 16 -28.00 2.10 15.54
C ILE A 16 -28.64 2.37 14.16
N SER A 17 -28.96 1.31 13.42
CA SER A 17 -29.65 1.41 12.12
C SER A 17 -31.16 1.64 12.25
N ALA A 18 -31.71 1.68 13.47
CA ALA A 18 -33.13 1.89 13.68
C ALA A 18 -33.58 3.25 13.13
N GLY A 19 -34.52 3.19 12.18
CA GLY A 19 -35.07 4.36 11.50
C GLY A 19 -34.21 4.90 10.34
N GLU A 20 -33.12 4.21 9.97
CA GLU A 20 -32.25 4.55 8.83
C GLU A 20 -31.93 6.06 8.73
N ARG A 21 -31.51 6.64 9.86
CA ARG A 21 -31.24 8.08 10.00
C ARG A 21 -29.92 8.46 9.34
N VAL A 22 -29.88 8.36 8.01
CA VAL A 22 -28.64 8.41 7.21
C VAL A 22 -27.88 9.74 7.25
N ASP A 23 -28.57 10.83 7.58
CA ASP A 23 -27.99 12.17 7.67
C ASP A 23 -27.65 12.57 9.12
N GLU A 24 -27.95 11.72 10.09
CA GLU A 24 -27.61 11.94 11.50
C GLU A 24 -26.18 11.47 11.78
N SER A 25 -25.51 12.12 12.73
CA SER A 25 -24.16 11.75 13.14
C SER A 25 -24.18 10.37 13.80
N ILE A 26 -23.34 9.44 13.35
CA ILE A 26 -23.22 8.11 13.96
C ILE A 26 -22.86 8.20 15.44
N PHE A 27 -22.12 9.24 15.86
CA PHE A 27 -21.82 9.48 17.28
C PHE A 27 -23.07 9.87 18.09
N GLU A 28 -24.01 10.61 17.49
CA GLU A 28 -25.29 10.94 18.13
C GLU A 28 -26.22 9.73 18.17
N LEU A 29 -26.06 8.80 17.21
CA LEU A 29 -26.76 7.53 17.19
C LEU A 29 -26.22 6.50 18.22
N GLY A 30 -25.09 6.81 18.87
CA GLY A 30 -24.50 5.96 19.92
C GLY A 30 -23.19 5.29 19.55
N MET A 31 -22.62 5.57 18.37
CA MET A 31 -21.27 5.12 18.01
C MET A 31 -20.24 5.79 18.92
N ASP A 32 -19.31 5.03 19.45
CA ASP A 32 -18.15 5.53 20.20
C ASP A 32 -16.86 5.42 19.37
N SER A 33 -15.75 5.89 19.91
CA SER A 33 -14.47 5.90 19.19
C SER A 33 -13.90 4.49 18.96
N LEU A 34 -14.18 3.55 19.87
CA LEU A 34 -13.79 2.16 19.69
C LEU A 34 -14.64 1.52 18.58
N GLY A 35 -15.95 1.73 18.64
CA GLY A 35 -16.87 1.25 17.64
C GLY A 35 -16.62 1.80 16.25
N LEU A 36 -16.19 3.06 16.14
CA LEU A 36 -15.74 3.64 14.87
C LEU A 36 -14.57 2.84 14.28
N ALA A 37 -13.57 2.50 15.08
CA ALA A 37 -12.40 1.74 14.61
C ALA A 37 -12.81 0.34 14.14
N GLU A 38 -13.69 -0.34 14.88
CA GLU A 38 -14.22 -1.66 14.49
C GLU A 38 -15.08 -1.59 13.22
N MET A 39 -15.90 -0.54 13.07
CA MET A 39 -16.68 -0.29 11.86
C MET A 39 -15.77 -0.08 10.64
N LEU A 40 -14.67 0.68 10.79
CA LEU A 40 -13.71 0.92 9.72
C LEU A 40 -13.04 -0.37 9.25
N ILE A 41 -12.58 -1.22 10.18
CA ILE A 41 -11.98 -2.53 9.86
C ILE A 41 -12.97 -3.40 9.07
N GLN A 42 -14.24 -3.41 9.45
CA GLN A 42 -15.27 -4.16 8.73
C GLN A 42 -15.51 -3.62 7.32
N LEU A 43 -15.51 -2.30 7.15
CA LEU A 43 -15.66 -1.66 5.84
C LEU A 43 -14.44 -1.95 4.95
N GLU A 44 -13.23 -1.95 5.50
CA GLU A 44 -12.01 -2.33 4.78
C GLU A 44 -12.06 -3.78 4.29
N GLY A 45 -12.63 -4.69 5.09
CA GLY A 45 -12.86 -6.08 4.68
C GLY A 45 -13.79 -6.23 3.47
N VAL A 46 -14.67 -5.25 3.21
CA VAL A 46 -15.65 -5.29 2.10
C VAL A 46 -15.19 -4.46 0.90
N PHE A 47 -14.60 -3.30 1.14
CA PHE A 47 -14.28 -2.30 0.11
C PHE A 47 -12.78 -2.18 -0.19
N GLY A 48 -11.92 -2.88 0.56
CA GLY A 48 -10.47 -2.85 0.44
C GLY A 48 -9.81 -1.97 1.51
N ASP A 49 -8.53 -2.25 1.75
CA ASP A 49 -7.73 -1.54 2.74
C ASP A 49 -7.66 -0.02 2.45
N GLY A 50 -7.74 0.79 3.51
CA GLY A 50 -7.75 2.25 3.40
C GLY A 50 -8.91 2.81 2.57
N CYS A 51 -10.01 2.08 2.40
CA CYS A 51 -11.18 2.55 1.64
C CYS A 51 -11.82 3.82 2.23
N LEU A 52 -11.57 4.09 3.52
CA LEU A 52 -12.15 5.19 4.27
C LEU A 52 -11.21 5.56 5.41
N SER A 53 -10.79 6.84 5.51
CA SER A 53 -9.95 7.30 6.61
C SER A 53 -10.76 7.78 7.80
N VAL A 54 -10.14 7.78 8.98
CA VAL A 54 -10.75 8.34 10.20
C VAL A 54 -11.10 9.81 10.01
N ASP A 55 -10.20 10.63 9.45
CA ASP A 55 -10.47 12.05 9.16
C ASP A 55 -11.70 12.25 8.27
N GLN A 56 -11.89 11.41 7.25
CA GLN A 56 -13.06 11.49 6.37
C GLN A 56 -14.38 11.24 7.11
N VAL A 57 -14.38 10.31 8.07
CA VAL A 57 -15.55 10.06 8.91
C VAL A 57 -15.74 11.17 9.93
N MET A 58 -14.67 11.66 10.53
CA MET A 58 -14.74 12.75 11.53
C MET A 58 -15.24 14.06 10.94
N ASP A 59 -14.89 14.36 9.69
CA ASP A 59 -15.36 15.55 8.97
C ASP A 59 -16.87 15.50 8.70
N GLN A 60 -17.40 14.33 8.33
CA GLN A 60 -18.83 14.12 8.08
C GLN A 60 -19.27 12.75 8.60
N PRO A 61 -19.62 12.65 9.89
CA PRO A 61 -19.88 11.38 10.56
C PRO A 61 -21.28 10.83 10.27
N THR A 62 -21.75 10.89 9.03
CA THR A 62 -23.09 10.43 8.65
C THR A 62 -23.00 9.23 7.70
N VAL A 63 -23.94 8.31 7.80
CA VAL A 63 -23.98 7.13 6.90
C VAL A 63 -24.09 7.55 5.43
N ALA A 64 -24.79 8.65 5.14
CA ALA A 64 -24.88 9.22 3.80
C ALA A 64 -23.52 9.69 3.27
N ALA A 65 -22.73 10.38 4.09
CA ALA A 65 -21.40 10.88 3.72
C ALA A 65 -20.40 9.72 3.56
N ILE A 66 -20.37 8.79 4.52
CA ILE A 66 -19.54 7.59 4.49
C ILE A 66 -19.83 6.77 3.23
N ALA A 67 -21.11 6.51 2.93
CA ALA A 67 -21.48 5.75 1.74
C ALA A 67 -21.12 6.49 0.43
N ARG A 68 -21.16 7.83 0.42
CA ARG A 68 -20.70 8.62 -0.73
C ARG A 68 -19.20 8.52 -0.91
N ALA A 69 -18.41 8.63 0.18
CA ALA A 69 -16.96 8.48 0.13
C ALA A 69 -16.55 7.12 -0.44
N LEU A 70 -17.15 6.04 0.08
CA LEU A 70 -16.92 4.67 -0.41
C LEU A 70 -17.36 4.48 -1.88
N SER A 71 -18.47 5.09 -2.30
CA SER A 71 -18.95 5.00 -3.69
C SER A 71 -18.06 5.81 -4.65
N SER A 72 -17.55 6.96 -4.22
CA SER A 72 -16.60 7.77 -4.98
C SER A 72 -15.33 6.98 -5.25
N ARG A 73 -14.77 6.35 -4.20
CA ARG A 73 -13.55 5.53 -4.33
C ARG A 73 -13.76 4.30 -5.20
N ALA A 74 -14.89 3.62 -5.08
CA ALA A 74 -15.24 2.52 -5.98
C ALA A 74 -15.30 3.01 -7.44
N SER A 75 -15.88 4.19 -7.67
CA SER A 75 -15.92 4.81 -9.00
C SER A 75 -14.54 5.25 -9.50
N GLU A 76 -13.64 5.70 -8.62
CA GLU A 76 -12.26 6.07 -8.96
C GLU A 76 -11.38 4.84 -9.22
N ALA A 77 -11.60 3.73 -8.50
CA ALA A 77 -10.98 2.45 -8.78
C ALA A 77 -11.45 1.88 -10.14
N LEU A 78 -12.75 1.97 -10.45
CA LEU A 78 -13.32 1.60 -11.75
C LEU A 78 -12.91 2.56 -12.88
N ALA A 79 -12.80 3.86 -12.62
CA ALA A 79 -12.35 4.87 -13.59
C ALA A 79 -10.83 4.81 -13.81
N GLY A 80 -10.04 4.48 -12.79
CA GLY A 80 -8.61 4.16 -12.91
C GLY A 80 -8.39 2.90 -13.74
N ALA A 81 -9.21 1.87 -13.52
CA ALA A 81 -9.22 0.67 -14.35
C ALA A 81 -9.69 0.93 -15.81
N SER A 82 -10.62 1.86 -16.03
CA SER A 82 -11.12 2.23 -17.37
C SER A 82 -10.19 3.22 -18.11
N ARG A 83 -9.49 4.10 -17.39
CA ARG A 83 -8.47 4.99 -17.95
C ARG A 83 -7.18 4.25 -18.32
N ALA A 84 -6.92 3.10 -17.70
CA ALA A 84 -5.92 2.14 -18.16
C ALA A 84 -6.35 1.38 -19.45
N GLN A 85 -7.62 1.46 -19.87
CA GLN A 85 -8.15 0.73 -21.04
C GLN A 85 -8.25 1.57 -22.33
N PHE A 86 -8.10 2.90 -22.28
CA PHE A 86 -8.18 3.78 -23.47
C PHE A 86 -6.86 4.45 -23.89
N SER A 87 -5.72 3.90 -23.47
CA SER A 87 -4.44 4.14 -24.14
C SER A 87 -3.80 2.81 -24.51
N GLY A 88 -4.49 2.07 -25.37
CA GLY A 88 -3.90 0.95 -26.08
C GLY A 88 -3.24 1.46 -27.36
N GLU A 89 -1.91 1.53 -27.37
CA GLU A 89 -1.18 1.07 -28.54
C GLU A 89 -0.05 0.14 -28.08
N VAL A 90 -0.32 -1.14 -28.29
CA VAL A 90 0.56 -2.32 -28.42
C VAL A 90 1.65 -2.59 -27.38
N GLU A 91 1.48 -3.66 -26.61
CA GLU A 91 2.17 -4.91 -26.94
C GLU A 91 1.56 -6.06 -26.13
N ALA A 92 1.38 -7.18 -26.81
CA ALA A 92 0.66 -8.36 -26.35
C ALA A 92 1.22 -8.99 -25.06
N ARG A 93 0.26 -9.55 -24.30
CA ARG A 93 0.41 -10.63 -23.32
C ARG A 93 1.64 -11.50 -23.56
N ARG A 94 2.42 -11.72 -22.51
CA ARG A 94 3.08 -13.00 -22.31
C ARG A 94 2.68 -13.62 -20.98
N PRO A 95 2.19 -14.87 -20.98
CA PRO A 95 2.03 -15.65 -19.77
C PRO A 95 3.41 -15.91 -19.15
N PHE A 96 3.41 -16.14 -17.84
CA PHE A 96 4.49 -16.79 -17.09
C PHE A 96 5.19 -17.86 -17.95
N ALA A 97 6.38 -17.52 -18.46
CA ALA A 97 7.25 -18.45 -19.17
C ALA A 97 8.61 -18.40 -18.50
N LYS A 98 8.89 -19.46 -17.73
CA LYS A 98 10.24 -19.85 -17.31
C LYS A 98 11.20 -19.64 -18.49
N ARG A 99 12.06 -18.62 -18.44
CA ARG A 99 13.17 -18.50 -19.40
C ARG A 99 14.49 -18.67 -18.66
N ARG A 100 15.02 -19.88 -18.87
CA ARG A 100 16.40 -20.29 -18.67
C ARG A 100 17.39 -19.18 -19.00
N ALA A 101 18.38 -19.06 -18.11
CA ALA A 101 19.79 -18.79 -18.38
C ALA A 101 20.10 -18.15 -19.74
N SER A 102 20.30 -16.83 -19.73
CA SER A 102 21.10 -16.15 -20.74
C SER A 102 22.02 -15.16 -20.03
N LYS A 103 23.29 -15.54 -20.03
CA LYS A 103 24.45 -14.89 -19.44
C LYS A 103 24.74 -13.53 -20.09
N PRO A 104 24.96 -12.46 -19.32
CA PRO A 104 25.78 -11.34 -19.78
C PRO A 104 27.26 -11.63 -19.46
N ARG A 105 28.09 -11.72 -20.50
CA ARG A 105 29.54 -11.43 -20.46
C ARG A 105 29.65 -9.97 -20.92
N ASN A 106 30.48 -9.06 -20.43
CA ASN A 106 31.73 -9.01 -19.67
C ASN A 106 31.66 -7.61 -19.00
N GLY A 107 31.99 -7.38 -17.73
CA GLY A 107 33.31 -7.61 -17.16
C GLY A 107 33.95 -6.25 -16.85
N THR A 108 33.54 -5.65 -15.74
CA THR A 108 34.33 -4.73 -14.90
C THR A 108 33.81 -4.89 -13.47
N ASP A 109 34.63 -5.58 -12.69
CA ASP A 109 34.85 -5.39 -11.26
C ASP A 109 33.77 -5.88 -10.28
N MET A 110 33.87 -7.17 -9.97
CA MET A 110 33.59 -7.66 -8.62
C MET A 110 34.69 -7.16 -7.68
N ASP A 111 34.61 -5.90 -7.26
CA ASP A 111 35.32 -5.38 -6.09
C ASP A 111 34.58 -4.12 -5.64
N GLY A 112 33.69 -4.26 -4.67
CA GLY A 112 32.81 -3.18 -4.21
C GLY A 112 31.44 -3.72 -3.78
N ASN A 113 31.34 -4.11 -2.51
CA ASN A 113 30.06 -4.19 -1.79
C ASN A 113 29.51 -2.75 -1.66
N ASP A 114 29.15 -2.15 -2.79
CA ASP A 114 28.94 -0.72 -2.86
C ASP A 114 27.49 -0.43 -2.52
N HIS A 115 27.32 0.24 -1.38
CA HIS A 115 26.06 0.77 -0.88
C HIS A 115 25.19 1.38 -1.98
N ALA A 116 25.78 2.06 -2.97
CA ALA A 116 25.10 2.60 -4.14
C ALA A 116 24.42 1.54 -5.04
N GLY A 117 24.99 0.34 -5.18
CA GLY A 117 24.38 -0.78 -5.89
C GLY A 117 23.19 -1.39 -5.15
N ILE A 118 23.28 -1.45 -3.83
CA ILE A 118 22.17 -1.90 -2.97
C ILE A 118 21.05 -0.86 -3.01
N CYS A 119 21.36 0.44 -2.89
CA CYS A 119 20.39 1.53 -3.07
C CYS A 119 19.64 1.43 -4.41
N ARG A 120 20.34 1.13 -5.51
CA ARG A 120 19.68 0.92 -6.82
C ARG A 120 18.72 -0.26 -6.80
N SER A 121 19.06 -1.33 -6.09
CA SER A 121 18.21 -2.53 -5.97
C SER A 121 16.99 -2.25 -5.10
N VAL A 122 17.15 -1.51 -4.00
CA VAL A 122 16.04 -1.04 -3.17
C VAL A 122 15.12 -0.12 -3.97
N TRP A 123 15.67 0.84 -4.72
CA TRP A 123 14.88 1.67 -5.62
C TRP A 123 14.14 0.86 -6.68
N ALA A 124 14.78 -0.15 -7.27
CA ALA A 124 14.12 -1.00 -8.25
C ALA A 124 12.94 -1.78 -7.65
N ALA A 125 13.06 -2.25 -6.40
CA ALA A 125 11.96 -2.89 -5.69
C ALA A 125 10.83 -1.88 -5.40
N CYS A 126 11.16 -0.67 -4.94
CA CYS A 126 10.17 0.37 -4.68
C CYS A 126 9.46 0.85 -5.96
N GLU A 127 10.18 1.03 -7.08
CA GLU A 127 9.62 1.41 -8.38
C GLU A 127 8.73 0.32 -8.98
N GLY A 128 8.97 -0.95 -8.64
CA GLY A 128 8.09 -2.05 -9.04
C GLY A 128 6.67 -1.93 -8.46
N VAL A 129 6.51 -1.12 -7.42
CA VAL A 129 5.28 -0.94 -6.65
C VAL A 129 4.70 0.47 -6.85
N CYS A 130 5.54 1.50 -6.69
CA CYS A 130 5.15 2.90 -6.77
C CYS A 130 5.95 3.60 -7.87
N ASP A 131 5.31 3.84 -9.02
CA ASP A 131 5.96 4.46 -10.18
C ASP A 131 6.45 5.88 -9.87
N GLY A 132 7.74 6.09 -10.08
CA GLY A 132 8.38 7.39 -9.88
C GLY A 132 8.75 7.73 -8.45
N ILE A 133 8.68 6.78 -7.50
CA ILE A 133 9.15 6.97 -6.13
C ILE A 133 10.65 7.27 -6.05
N SER A 134 11.44 6.78 -7.02
CA SER A 134 12.87 7.04 -7.14
C SER A 134 13.20 8.39 -7.80
N LYS A 135 12.19 9.13 -8.28
CA LYS A 135 12.40 10.43 -8.93
C LYS A 135 13.07 11.40 -7.96
N GLY A 136 14.20 11.95 -8.40
CA GLY A 136 15.01 12.88 -7.61
C GLY A 136 16.03 12.22 -6.68
N GLY A 137 16.09 10.88 -6.62
CA GLY A 137 17.15 10.16 -5.89
C GLY A 137 17.24 10.51 -4.41
N ARG A 138 16.08 10.79 -3.77
CA ARG A 138 15.96 11.27 -2.39
C ARG A 138 16.18 10.13 -1.39
N ALA A 139 17.38 9.55 -1.41
CA ALA A 139 17.69 8.31 -0.68
C ALA A 139 17.67 8.45 0.85
N GLU A 140 17.81 9.67 1.36
CA GLU A 140 17.72 9.98 2.80
C GLU A 140 16.29 10.30 3.25
N GLU A 141 15.35 10.47 2.32
CA GLU A 141 13.95 10.73 2.63
C GLU A 141 13.22 9.42 2.93
N SER A 142 12.24 9.49 3.83
CA SER A 142 11.40 8.36 4.17
C SER A 142 10.62 7.91 2.94
N ILE A 143 10.67 6.62 2.61
CA ILE A 143 9.89 6.04 1.51
C ILE A 143 8.39 6.31 1.67
N PHE A 144 7.89 6.44 2.90
CA PHE A 144 6.51 6.79 3.18
C PHE A 144 6.18 8.24 2.77
N ASP A 145 7.11 9.17 3.00
CA ASP A 145 6.97 10.58 2.56
C ASP A 145 7.05 10.71 1.03
N LEU A 146 7.70 9.74 0.37
CA LEU A 146 7.75 9.62 -1.08
C LEU A 146 6.46 9.02 -1.68
N GLY A 147 5.52 8.59 -0.84
CA GLY A 147 4.24 8.00 -1.26
C GLY A 147 4.20 6.48 -1.22
N MET A 148 5.14 5.80 -0.56
CA MET A 148 5.01 4.38 -0.24
C MET A 148 3.94 4.17 0.83
N ASP A 149 3.02 3.23 0.61
CA ASP A 149 2.05 2.80 1.61
C ASP A 149 2.47 1.47 2.26
N SER A 150 1.70 1.00 3.24
CA SER A 150 1.97 -0.24 3.98
C SER A 150 1.89 -1.49 3.09
N LEU A 151 0.97 -1.52 2.13
CA LEU A 151 0.84 -2.62 1.17
C LEU A 151 2.04 -2.64 0.21
N GLY A 152 2.41 -1.47 -0.30
CA GLY A 152 3.53 -1.31 -1.20
C GLY A 152 4.87 -1.61 -0.54
N LEU A 153 5.01 -1.32 0.75
CA LEU A 153 6.15 -1.78 1.55
C LEU A 153 6.22 -3.31 1.57
N ALA A 154 5.11 -4.01 1.81
CA ALA A 154 5.08 -5.46 1.83
C ALA A 154 5.46 -6.06 0.47
N GLU A 155 4.98 -5.48 -0.63
CA GLU A 155 5.35 -5.90 -1.99
C GLU A 155 6.82 -5.61 -2.31
N ALA A 156 7.34 -4.45 -1.89
CA ALA A 156 8.76 -4.10 -2.05
C ALA A 156 9.66 -5.04 -1.25
N LEU A 157 9.25 -5.47 -0.05
CA LEU A 157 9.96 -6.47 0.75
C LEU A 157 10.01 -7.81 0.03
N ILE A 158 8.91 -8.29 -0.56
CA ILE A 158 8.89 -9.52 -1.36
C ILE A 158 9.88 -9.41 -2.55
N GLY A 159 9.94 -8.25 -3.21
CA GLY A 159 10.90 -8.00 -4.29
C GLY A 159 12.37 -7.99 -3.83
N LEU A 160 12.62 -7.46 -2.63
CA LEU A 160 13.93 -7.47 -1.99
C LEU A 160 14.33 -8.88 -1.58
N GLU A 161 13.43 -9.68 -1.00
CA GLU A 161 13.69 -11.08 -0.65
C GLU A 161 14.04 -11.92 -1.88
N ALA A 162 13.37 -11.69 -3.01
CA ALA A 162 13.71 -12.34 -4.27
C ALA A 162 15.12 -12.00 -4.78
N THR A 163 15.69 -10.87 -4.36
CA THR A 163 16.99 -10.37 -4.79
C THR A 163 18.12 -10.71 -3.80
N PHE A 164 17.84 -10.60 -2.51
CA PHE A 164 18.82 -10.69 -1.42
C PHE A 164 18.67 -11.96 -0.57
N GLY A 165 17.60 -12.73 -0.74
CA GLY A 165 17.29 -13.93 0.04
C GLY A 165 16.14 -13.72 1.03
N GLU A 166 15.51 -14.82 1.47
CA GLU A 166 14.47 -14.79 2.50
C GLU A 166 15.00 -14.16 3.80
N ASP A 167 14.12 -13.46 4.53
CA ASP A 167 14.44 -12.78 5.80
C ASP A 167 15.57 -11.73 5.71
N CYS A 168 15.85 -11.20 4.51
CA CYS A 168 16.90 -10.19 4.32
C CYS A 168 16.60 -8.87 5.07
N LEU A 169 15.33 -8.58 5.30
CA LEU A 169 14.81 -7.36 5.94
C LEU A 169 13.48 -7.68 6.61
N THR A 170 13.26 -7.13 7.79
CA THR A 170 11.97 -7.18 8.47
C THR A 170 11.20 -5.87 8.33
N VAL A 171 9.88 -5.93 8.44
CA VAL A 171 9.02 -4.75 8.44
C VAL A 171 9.41 -3.77 9.55
N ASP A 172 9.74 -4.28 10.74
CA ASP A 172 10.13 -3.46 11.89
C ASP A 172 11.42 -2.67 11.62
N GLU A 173 12.41 -3.29 10.96
CA GLU A 173 13.66 -2.63 10.59
C GLU A 173 13.47 -1.49 9.58
N VAL A 174 12.56 -1.68 8.60
CA VAL A 174 12.21 -0.62 7.65
C VAL A 174 11.42 0.50 8.33
N MET A 175 10.50 0.16 9.24
CA MET A 175 9.73 1.16 10.00
C MET A 175 10.62 2.03 10.90
N GLN A 176 11.66 1.45 11.50
CA GLN A 176 12.63 2.19 12.32
C GLN A 176 13.56 3.07 11.48
N ASN A 177 13.84 2.68 10.23
CA ASN A 177 14.76 3.40 9.35
C ASN A 177 14.21 3.46 7.90
N PRO A 178 13.21 4.30 7.65
CA PRO A 178 12.42 4.23 6.43
C PRO A 178 13.07 4.89 5.21
N SER A 179 14.39 5.11 5.19
CA SER A 179 15.09 5.69 4.04
C SER A 179 15.77 4.62 3.21
N VAL A 180 15.87 4.84 1.89
CA VAL A 180 16.55 3.90 0.98
C VAL A 180 18.02 3.72 1.35
N SER A 181 18.69 4.78 1.80
CA SER A 181 20.07 4.74 2.29
C SER A 181 20.23 3.85 3.54
N ALA A 182 19.26 3.90 4.46
CA ALA A 182 19.30 3.10 5.68
C ALA A 182 18.93 1.65 5.42
N ILE A 183 17.91 1.39 4.60
CA ILE A 183 17.54 0.04 4.14
C ILE A 183 18.72 -0.62 3.42
N ALA A 184 19.42 0.11 2.56
CA ALA A 184 20.62 -0.40 1.89
C ALA A 184 21.76 -0.70 2.87
N SER A 185 21.92 0.10 3.92
CA SER A 185 22.90 -0.14 4.99
C SER A 185 22.57 -1.40 5.81
N LEU A 186 21.29 -1.65 6.08
CA LEU A 186 20.81 -2.86 6.75
C LEU A 186 21.09 -4.11 5.92
N LEU A 187 20.75 -4.08 4.63
CA LEU A 187 21.05 -5.16 3.68
C LEU A 187 22.56 -5.43 3.55
N MET A 188 23.37 -4.37 3.52
CA MET A 188 24.83 -4.48 3.47
C MET A 188 25.41 -5.12 4.74
N THR A 189 24.78 -4.86 5.89
CA THR A 189 25.20 -5.42 7.18
C THR A 189 24.79 -6.88 7.29
N LYS A 190 23.57 -7.23 6.87
CA LYS A 190 23.05 -8.61 6.94
C LYS A 190 23.61 -9.53 5.88
N GLY A 191 23.89 -9.03 4.67
CA GLY A 191 24.55 -9.79 3.60
C GLY A 191 26.00 -10.18 3.89
N ARG A 192 26.61 -9.68 4.96
CA ARG A 192 27.94 -10.11 5.46
C ARG A 192 27.87 -11.26 6.46
N VAL A 193 26.68 -11.69 6.88
CA VAL A 193 26.46 -12.68 7.94
C VAL A 193 25.93 -14.02 7.40
N ALA A 194 25.71 -14.12 6.08
CA ALA A 194 25.33 -15.36 5.39
C ALA A 194 26.55 -16.07 4.76
#